data_AF-A0A090QU78-F1
#
_entry.id   AF-A0A090QU78-F1
#
_cell.length_a   1.000
_cell.length_b   1.000
_cell.length_c   1.000
_cell.angle_alpha   90.00
_cell.angle_beta   90.00
_cell.angle_gamma   90.00
#
_symmetry.space_group_name_H-M   'P 1'
#
loop_
_entity.id
_entity.type
_entity.pdbx_description
1 polymer ?
#
loop_
_entity_poly.entity_id
_entity_poly.type
_entity_poly.pdbx_seq_one_letter_code
_entity_poly.pdbx_strand_id
1 'polypeptide(L)' 'MLKRDMNIADYDAELFAAIQEETARQEEHIELIASENYTSHA' A
#
# COMPACT_ATOMS: atom_id res chain seq x y z
N MET A 1 9.69 -15.47 19.46
CA MET A 1 9.91 -16.01 18.10
C MET A 1 8.94 -15.29 17.18
N LEU A 2 9.40 -14.76 16.04
CA LEU A 2 8.53 -14.09 15.06
C LEU A 2 7.63 -15.13 14.40
N LYS A 3 6.31 -14.89 14.39
CA LYS A 3 5.35 -15.77 13.74
C LYS A 3 5.04 -15.27 12.33
N ARG A 4 4.85 -16.19 11.39
CA ARG A 4 4.62 -15.86 9.97
C ARG A 4 3.21 -15.35 9.66
N ASP A 5 2.27 -15.55 10.56
CA ASP A 5 0.88 -15.13 10.46
C ASP A 5 0.67 -13.68 10.94
N MET A 6 1.69 -13.06 11.54
CA MET A 6 1.65 -11.64 11.88
C MET A 6 1.52 -10.80 10.61
N ASN A 7 0.50 -9.93 10.57
CA ASN A 7 0.22 -9.04 9.46
C ASN A 7 -0.19 -7.66 9.97
N ILE A 8 -0.17 -6.67 9.09
CA ILE A 8 -0.44 -5.26 9.46
C ILE A 8 -1.93 -5.06 9.78
N ALA A 9 -2.84 -5.71 9.05
CA ALA A 9 -4.29 -5.54 9.23
C ALA A 9 -4.75 -5.89 10.65
N ASP A 10 -4.22 -6.97 11.23
CA ASP A 10 -4.58 -7.42 12.58
C ASP A 10 -3.86 -6.65 13.70
N TYR A 11 -2.69 -6.09 13.40
CA TYR A 11 -1.85 -5.39 14.40
C TYR A 11 -2.18 -3.89 14.47
N ASP A 12 -2.35 -3.25 13.31
CA ASP A 12 -2.59 -1.82 13.17
C ASP A 12 -3.58 -1.57 12.02
N ALA A 13 -4.87 -1.55 12.38
CA ALA A 13 -5.96 -1.39 11.43
C ALA A 13 -5.99 0.00 10.78
N GLU A 14 -5.51 1.05 11.47
CA GLU A 14 -5.48 2.42 10.95
C GLU A 14 -4.41 2.55 9.86
N LEU A 15 -3.21 2.04 10.12
CA LEU A 15 -2.14 2.00 9.11
C LEU A 15 -2.56 1.15 7.90
N PHE A 16 -3.18 0.00 8.14
CA PHE A 16 -3.65 -0.86 7.06
C PHE A 16 -4.68 -0.16 6.18
N ALA A 17 -5.65 0.56 6.78
CA ALA A 17 -6.64 1.34 6.04
C ALA A 17 -5.96 2.40 5.15
N ALA A 18 -4.97 3.13 5.67
CA ALA A 18 -4.23 4.12 4.89
C ALA A 18 -3.47 3.52 3.69
N ILE A 19 -2.90 2.31 3.84
CA ILE A 19 -2.24 1.60 2.73
C ILE A 19 -3.25 1.22 1.64
N GLN A 20 -4.46 0.79 2.03
CA GLN A 20 -5.52 0.46 1.08
C GLN A 20 -6.03 1.71 0.35
N GLU A 21 -6.20 2.83 1.06
CA GLU A 21 -6.60 4.10 0.48
C GLU A 21 -5.57 4.62 -0.53
N GLU A 22 -4.26 4.54 -0.23
CA GLU A 22 -3.21 4.94 -1.18
C GLU A 22 -3.18 4.03 -2.42
N THR A 23 -3.43 2.72 -2.23
CA THR A 23 -3.53 1.77 -3.35
C THR A 23 -4.67 2.17 -4.29
N ALA A 24 -5.87 2.44 -3.75
CA ALA A 24 -7.01 2.90 -4.53
C ALA A 24 -6.73 4.25 -5.20
N ARG A 25 -6.12 5.20 -4.48
CA ARG A 25 -5.76 6.52 -4.99
C ARG A 25 -4.82 6.43 -6.19
N GLN A 26 -3.84 5.52 -6.16
CA GLN A 26 -2.92 5.29 -7.28
C GLN A 26 -3.61 4.74 -8.54
N GLU A 27 -4.72 4.01 -8.39
CA GLU A 27 -5.50 3.49 -9.52
C GLU A 27 -6.50 4.52 -10.06
N GLU A 28 -7.10 5.31 -9.18
CA GLU A 28 -8.12 6.31 -9.54
C GLU A 28 -7.52 7.60 -10.11
N HIS A 29 -6.27 7.93 -9.77
CA HIS A 29 -5.61 9.16 -10.19
C HIS A 29 -4.72 8.96 -11.43
N ILE A 30 -4.72 9.96 -12.33
CA ILE A 30 -3.73 10.03 -13.40
C ILE A 30 -2.47 10.69 -12.85
N GLU A 31 -1.41 9.92 -12.70
CA GLU A 31 -0.12 10.44 -12.24
C GLU A 31 0.66 11.09 -13.38
N LEU A 32 0.82 12.41 -13.30
CA LEU A 32 1.60 13.23 -14.24
C LEU A 32 2.88 13.79 -13.60
N ILE A 33 3.32 13.18 -12.50
CA ILE A 33 4.52 13.57 -11.79
C ILE A 33 5.72 13.01 -12.54
N ALA A 34 6.55 13.91 -13.08
CA ALA A 34 7.65 13.55 -14.00
C ALA A 34 8.70 12.61 -13.38
N SER A 35 8.83 12.60 -12.05
CA SER A 35 9.77 11.76 -11.31
C SER A 35 9.20 10.41 -10.86
N GLU A 36 7.89 10.19 -11.01
CA GLU A 36 7.23 9.00 -10.50
C GLU A 36 6.99 7.96 -11.59
N ASN A 37 6.83 6.71 -11.14
CA ASN A 37 6.55 5.56 -11.98
C ASN A 37 5.93 4.44 -11.13
N TYR A 38 5.28 3.47 -11.78
CA TYR A 38 4.82 2.25 -11.12
C TYR A 38 5.84 1.14 -11.36
N THR A 39 6.39 0.58 -10.28
CA THR A 39 7.29 -0.58 -10.38
C THR A 39 6.50 -1.86 -10.67
N SER A 40 7.16 -2.84 -11.30
CA SER A 40 6.59 -4.19 -11.45
C SER A 40 6.61 -4.98 -10.15
N HIS A 41 5.79 -6.03 -10.06
CA HIS A 41 5.62 -6.91 -8.90
C HIS A 41 6.78 -7.90 -8.61
N ALA A 42 7.89 -7.84 -9.34
CA ALA A 42 8.92 -8.89 -9.38
C ALA A 42 9.47 -9.35 -8.00
#